data_AF-X0QSX9-F1
#
_entry.id   AF-X0QSX9-F1
#
_cell.length_a   1.000
_cell.length_b   1.000
_cell.length_c   1.000
_cell.angle_alpha   90.00
_cell.angle_beta   90.00
_cell.angle_gamma   90.00
#
_symmetry.space_group_name_H-M   'P 1'
#
loop_
_entity.id
_entity.type
_entity.pdbx_description
1 polymer ?
#
loop_
_entity_poly.entity_id
_entity_poly.type
_entity_poly.pdbx_seq_one_letter_code
_entity_poly.pdbx_strand_id
1 'polypeptide(L)'
;MNKLIPIILLSLTACQPSKNTIDNVDDAITVHDLYWSGYGNVQPYPFTTEYGHIACSLNEVTYYPDDTINDESQVGLPLNKLAQQRQDESGITATVPNAIKPNADLSEAIRMGLDRCKQVQQQLDKLRSESGM
;
A
#
# COMPACT_ATOMS: atom_id res chain seq x y z
N MET A 1 -69.00 4.05 21.92
CA MET A 1 -68.61 3.92 20.50
C MET A 1 -67.10 4.09 20.41
N ASN A 2 -66.41 3.01 20.05
CA ASN A 2 -64.96 2.87 20.09
C ASN A 2 -64.25 3.84 19.12
N LYS A 3 -63.21 4.54 19.58
CA LYS A 3 -62.22 5.18 18.70
C LYS A 3 -61.02 4.26 18.59
N LEU A 4 -60.86 3.62 17.42
CA LEU A 4 -59.64 2.90 17.05
C LEU A 4 -58.54 3.91 16.74
N ILE A 5 -57.41 3.83 17.45
CA ILE A 5 -56.19 4.61 17.17
C ILE A 5 -55.28 3.74 16.32
N PRO A 6 -54.90 4.13 15.10
CA PRO A 6 -53.94 3.38 14.32
C PRO A 6 -52.53 3.67 14.86
N ILE A 7 -51.89 2.65 15.44
CA ILE A 7 -50.47 2.70 15.77
C ILE A 7 -49.70 2.44 14.48
N ILE A 8 -49.27 3.51 13.82
CA ILE A 8 -48.35 3.43 12.69
C ILE A 8 -46.96 3.18 13.29
N LEU A 9 -46.51 1.92 13.28
CA LEU A 9 -45.10 1.60 13.52
C LEU A 9 -44.29 2.10 12.32
N LEU A 10 -43.71 3.28 12.45
CA LEU A 10 -42.60 3.72 11.60
C LEU A 10 -41.38 2.87 11.97
N SER A 11 -41.17 1.79 11.22
CA SER A 11 -39.91 1.06 11.23
C SER A 11 -38.82 2.04 10.80
N LEU A 12 -38.04 2.53 11.77
CA LEU A 12 -36.75 3.15 11.49
C LEU A 12 -35.87 2.05 10.92
N THR A 13 -35.88 1.90 9.60
CA THR A 13 -34.74 1.27 8.92
C THR A 13 -33.59 2.23 9.13
N ALA A 14 -32.84 2.03 10.22
CA ALA A 14 -31.55 2.67 10.37
C ALA A 14 -30.76 2.29 9.11
N CYS A 15 -30.48 3.26 8.24
CA CYS A 15 -29.47 3.09 7.21
C CYS A 15 -28.22 2.67 7.96
N GLN A 16 -27.87 1.37 7.88
CA GLN A 16 -26.57 0.93 8.37
C GLN A 16 -25.55 1.78 7.62
N PRO A 17 -24.55 2.36 8.30
CA PRO A 17 -23.51 3.06 7.59
C PRO A 17 -22.86 2.02 6.68
N SER A 18 -23.10 2.13 5.37
CA SER A 18 -22.30 1.43 4.36
C SER A 18 -20.93 2.10 4.37
N LYS A 19 -20.14 1.80 5.40
CA LYS A 19 -18.77 2.24 5.52
C LYS A 19 -17.87 1.02 5.64
N ASN A 20 -17.93 0.19 4.60
CA ASN A 20 -16.73 -0.51 4.13
C ASN A 20 -15.95 0.44 3.20
N THR A 21 -15.72 1.68 3.63
CA THR A 21 -14.71 2.51 2.97
C THR A 21 -13.39 2.03 3.56
N ILE A 22 -12.73 1.13 2.83
CA ILE A 22 -11.39 0.67 3.14
C ILE A 22 -10.49 1.86 2.83
N ASP A 23 -10.24 2.72 3.83
CA ASP A 23 -9.52 3.96 3.63
C ASP A 23 -8.01 3.75 3.36
N ASN A 24 -7.52 2.52 3.17
CA ASN A 24 -6.10 2.25 2.95
C ASN A 24 -5.80 0.85 2.36
N VAL A 25 -6.34 0.56 1.17
CA VAL A 25 -5.83 -0.53 0.30
C VAL A 25 -4.56 -0.13 -0.44
N ASP A 26 -4.08 1.11 -0.25
CA ASP A 26 -2.88 1.63 -0.90
C ASP A 26 -1.71 0.67 -0.66
N ASP A 27 -1.20 0.06 -1.71
CA ASP A 27 -0.12 -0.93 -1.62
C ASP A 27 1.25 -0.27 -1.40
N ALA A 28 1.27 1.05 -1.21
CA ALA A 28 2.45 1.84 -0.97
C ALA A 28 2.61 2.35 0.47
N ILE A 29 3.88 2.53 0.83
CA ILE A 29 4.32 3.24 2.03
C ILE A 29 5.10 4.46 1.57
N THR A 30 4.59 5.64 1.92
CA THR A 30 5.36 6.87 1.81
C THR A 30 6.53 6.86 2.78
N VAL A 31 7.73 7.13 2.28
CA VAL A 31 8.97 7.21 3.06
C VAL A 31 9.65 8.55 2.87
N HIS A 32 10.32 9.02 3.92
CA HIS A 32 11.03 10.29 3.91
C HIS A 32 12.27 10.18 4.79
N ASP A 33 13.39 10.77 4.36
CA ASP A 33 14.67 10.74 5.09
C ASP A 33 14.52 11.20 6.55
N LEU A 34 13.84 12.33 6.77
CA LEU A 34 13.60 12.91 8.10
C LEU A 34 12.85 11.98 9.07
N TYR A 35 11.98 11.10 8.56
CA TYR A 35 11.14 10.22 9.37
C TYR A 35 11.59 8.76 9.33
N TRP A 36 12.68 8.45 8.60
CA TRP A 36 13.13 7.08 8.37
C TRP A 36 13.36 6.29 9.66
N SER A 37 14.03 6.90 10.65
CA SER A 37 14.24 6.29 11.96
C SER A 37 12.94 6.10 12.76
N GLY A 38 11.90 6.89 12.47
CA GLY A 38 10.58 6.80 13.08
C GLY A 38 9.84 5.49 12.76
N TYR A 39 10.22 4.79 11.69
CA TYR A 39 9.71 3.45 11.35
C TYR A 39 10.40 2.32 12.11
N GLY A 40 11.30 2.65 13.06
CA GLY A 40 12.12 1.68 13.80
C GLY A 40 13.35 1.20 13.03
N ASN A 41 13.66 1.84 11.90
CA ASN A 41 14.80 1.48 11.06
C ASN A 41 16.09 1.96 11.71
N VAL A 42 17.03 1.03 11.88
CA VAL A 42 18.34 1.31 12.49
C VAL A 42 19.40 1.73 11.46
N GLN A 43 19.18 1.39 10.19
CA GLN A 43 20.08 1.77 9.10
C GLN A 43 19.72 3.16 8.55
N PRO A 44 20.68 3.90 7.97
CA PRO A 44 20.39 5.17 7.30
C PRO A 44 19.38 5.03 6.16
N TYR A 45 18.68 6.12 5.85
CA TYR A 45 17.73 6.17 4.74
C TYR A 45 18.43 5.88 3.39
N PRO A 46 17.99 4.85 2.63
CA PRO A 46 18.81 4.28 1.55
C PRO A 46 18.67 5.00 0.20
N PHE A 47 17.67 5.85 0.02
CA PHE A 47 17.36 6.47 -1.28
C PHE A 47 18.04 7.83 -1.46
N THR A 48 18.31 8.23 -2.70
CA THR A 48 18.96 9.51 -3.03
C THR A 48 18.01 10.71 -2.98
N THR A 49 16.70 10.48 -3.06
CA THR A 49 15.67 11.51 -2.93
C THR A 49 15.19 11.63 -1.49
N GLU A 50 14.87 12.84 -1.03
CA GLU A 50 14.41 13.06 0.35
C GLU A 50 13.11 12.32 0.68
N TYR A 51 12.31 12.04 -0.34
CA TYR A 51 10.97 11.46 -0.27
C TYR A 51 10.76 10.44 -1.40
N GLY A 52 9.88 9.48 -1.18
CA GLY A 52 9.34 8.58 -2.20
C GLY A 52 8.39 7.55 -1.63
N HIS A 53 8.07 6.53 -2.42
CA HIS A 53 7.12 5.47 -2.07
C HIS A 53 7.75 4.09 -2.22
N ILE A 54 7.55 3.24 -1.21
CA ILE A 54 7.83 1.81 -1.30
C ILE A 54 6.50 1.11 -1.56
N ALA A 55 6.29 0.65 -2.78
CA ALA A 55 5.11 -0.10 -3.19
C ALA A 55 5.35 -1.61 -3.09
N CYS A 56 4.28 -2.37 -2.88
CA CYS A 56 4.34 -3.82 -2.89
C CYS A 56 3.17 -4.48 -3.63
N SER A 57 3.49 -5.23 -4.69
CA SER A 57 2.50 -6.01 -5.44
C SER A 57 2.96 -7.45 -5.57
N LEU A 58 2.16 -8.42 -5.14
CA LEU A 58 2.50 -9.86 -5.22
C LEU A 58 3.88 -10.22 -4.60
N ASN A 59 4.28 -9.54 -3.53
CA ASN A 59 5.60 -9.62 -2.90
C ASN A 59 6.77 -9.06 -3.74
N GLU A 60 6.50 -8.41 -4.86
CA GLU A 60 7.45 -7.56 -5.58
C GLU A 60 7.51 -6.23 -4.85
N VAL A 61 8.69 -5.86 -4.35
CA VAL A 61 8.89 -4.58 -3.64
C VAL A 61 9.62 -3.62 -4.57
N THR A 62 9.02 -2.46 -4.79
CA THR A 62 9.47 -1.47 -5.77
C THR A 62 9.51 -0.09 -5.13
N TYR A 63 10.52 0.71 -5.49
CA TYR A 63 10.65 2.10 -5.06
C TYR A 63 10.31 3.08 -6.17
N TYR A 64 9.51 4.10 -5.84
CA TYR A 64 9.20 5.22 -6.70
C TYR A 64 9.75 6.50 -6.05
N PRO A 65 10.76 7.16 -6.66
CA PRO A 65 11.21 8.46 -6.18
C PRO A 65 10.13 9.50 -6.48
N ASP A 66 9.84 10.35 -5.50
CA ASP A 66 8.80 11.39 -5.61
C ASP A 66 7.36 10.86 -5.79
N ASP A 67 6.38 11.72 -6.06
CA ASP A 67 4.96 11.38 -6.27
C ASP A 67 4.67 10.66 -7.60
N THR A 68 5.67 10.00 -8.19
CA THR A 68 5.59 9.29 -9.47
C THR A 68 4.83 7.97 -9.42
N ILE A 69 4.42 7.51 -8.23
CA ILE A 69 3.76 6.21 -8.06
C ILE A 69 2.45 6.06 -8.85
N ASN A 70 1.73 7.17 -9.08
CA ASN A 70 0.49 7.19 -9.85
C ASN A 70 0.71 7.51 -11.34
N ASP A 71 1.95 7.76 -11.76
CA ASP A 71 2.29 7.97 -13.16
C ASP A 71 2.54 6.61 -13.83
N GLU A 72 1.56 6.13 -14.58
CA GLU A 72 1.62 4.85 -15.31
C GLU A 72 2.78 4.80 -16.32
N SER A 73 3.38 5.94 -16.69
CA SER A 73 4.57 5.98 -17.54
C SER A 73 5.87 5.70 -16.78
N GLN A 74 5.82 5.67 -15.45
CA GLN A 74 6.98 5.46 -14.58
C GLN A 74 7.09 4.00 -14.16
N VAL A 75 8.30 3.48 -14.28
CA VAL A 75 8.63 2.13 -13.84
C VAL A 75 9.53 2.29 -12.63
N GLY A 76 9.02 1.90 -11.48
CA GLY A 76 9.77 2.00 -10.23
C GLY A 76 10.99 1.08 -10.22
N LEU A 77 11.87 1.34 -9.27
CA LEU A 77 13.11 0.60 -9.08
C LEU A 77 12.87 -0.67 -8.26
N PRO A 78 13.19 -1.87 -8.77
CA PRO A 78 13.02 -3.10 -7.98
C PRO A 78 13.97 -3.10 -6.77
N LEU A 79 13.43 -3.41 -5.60
CA LEU A 79 14.22 -3.51 -4.36
C LEU A 79 14.55 -4.96 -3.98
N ASN A 80 13.69 -5.91 -4.34
CA ASN A 80 13.90 -7.32 -4.01
C ASN A 80 14.10 -8.19 -5.27
N LYS A 81 14.61 -9.40 -5.05
CA LYS A 81 14.94 -10.34 -6.13
C LYS A 81 13.74 -10.66 -7.03
N LEU A 82 12.54 -10.75 -6.45
CA LEU A 82 11.33 -11.06 -7.21
C LEU A 82 10.96 -9.92 -8.15
N ALA A 83 10.97 -8.66 -7.67
CA ALA A 83 10.74 -7.49 -8.50
C ALA A 83 11.81 -7.37 -9.62
N GLN A 84 13.07 -7.63 -9.30
CA GLN A 84 14.15 -7.61 -10.30
C GLN A 84 13.91 -8.66 -11.39
N GLN A 85 13.62 -9.90 -11.01
CA GLN A 85 13.36 -10.97 -11.97
C GLN A 85 12.17 -10.64 -12.88
N ARG A 86 11.10 -10.08 -12.31
CA ARG A 86 9.89 -9.71 -13.05
C ARG A 86 10.16 -8.57 -14.03
N GLN A 87 10.97 -7.61 -13.60
CA GLN A 87 11.43 -6.54 -14.47
C GLN A 87 12.26 -7.11 -15.64
N ASP A 88 13.23 -7.99 -15.36
CA ASP A 88 14.07 -8.62 -16.38
C ASP A 88 13.24 -9.44 -17.39
N GLU A 89 12.27 -10.22 -16.91
CA GLU A 89 11.35 -11.03 -17.73
C GLU A 89 10.45 -10.16 -18.62
N SER A 90 10.03 -8.99 -18.14
CA SER A 90 9.19 -8.06 -18.90
C SER A 90 9.94 -7.31 -20.00
N GLY A 91 11.27 -7.22 -19.91
CA GLY A 91 12.11 -6.38 -20.78
C GLY A 91 11.93 -4.88 -20.57
N ILE A 92 11.18 -4.47 -19.53
CA ILE A 92 10.97 -3.08 -19.14
C ILE A 92 12.05 -2.71 -18.13
N THR A 93 12.63 -1.51 -18.23
CA THR A 93 13.62 -1.02 -17.27
C THR A 93 13.05 0.09 -16.40
N ALA A 94 13.58 0.22 -15.18
CA ALA A 94 13.19 1.32 -14.30
C ALA A 94 13.50 2.66 -14.98
N THR A 95 12.55 3.58 -14.96
CA THR A 95 12.68 4.91 -15.58
C THR A 95 13.43 5.88 -14.69
N VAL A 96 13.73 5.47 -13.46
CA VAL A 96 14.30 6.30 -12.40
C VAL A 96 15.78 5.97 -12.15
N PRO A 97 16.72 6.75 -12.73
CA PRO A 97 18.14 6.47 -12.58
C PRO A 97 18.65 6.88 -11.19
N ASN A 98 19.57 6.07 -10.64
CA ASN A 98 20.34 6.40 -9.43
C ASN A 98 19.51 6.72 -8.17
N ALA A 99 18.36 6.07 -7.99
CA ALA A 99 17.49 6.31 -6.84
C ALA A 99 18.00 5.68 -5.51
N ILE A 100 19.05 4.83 -5.55
CA ILE A 100 19.65 4.19 -4.37
C ILE A 100 21.05 4.78 -4.10
N LYS A 101 21.33 5.14 -2.85
CA LYS A 101 22.65 5.61 -2.41
C LYS A 101 23.69 4.49 -2.57
N PRO A 102 24.95 4.80 -2.94
CA PRO A 102 26.00 3.80 -3.02
C PRO A 102 26.17 3.02 -1.71
N ASN A 103 26.26 1.69 -1.80
CA ASN A 103 26.40 0.77 -0.65
C ASN A 103 25.25 0.85 0.37
N ALA A 104 24.08 1.36 0.00
CA ALA A 104 22.93 1.40 0.88
C ALA A 104 22.46 -0.01 1.26
N ASP A 105 22.10 -0.17 2.54
CA ASP A 105 21.41 -1.36 3.02
C ASP A 105 19.91 -1.22 2.74
N LEU A 106 19.38 -2.09 1.89
CA LEU A 106 17.97 -2.09 1.50
C LEU A 106 17.09 -2.98 2.39
N SER A 107 17.67 -3.69 3.35
CA SER A 107 16.96 -4.71 4.14
C SER A 107 15.70 -4.16 4.83
N GLU A 108 15.79 -2.98 5.44
CA GLU A 108 14.65 -2.34 6.09
C GLU A 108 13.59 -1.88 5.09
N ALA A 109 13.98 -1.31 3.95
CA ALA A 109 13.05 -0.92 2.90
C ALA A 109 12.29 -2.13 2.33
N ILE A 110 13.01 -3.24 2.08
CA ILE A 110 12.43 -4.50 1.61
C ILE A 110 11.49 -5.08 2.66
N ARG A 111 11.90 -5.10 3.94
CA ARG A 111 11.07 -5.58 5.06
C ARG A 111 9.77 -4.78 5.13
N MET A 112 9.85 -3.45 5.11
CA MET A 112 8.68 -2.57 5.13
C MET A 112 7.73 -2.86 3.97
N GLY A 113 8.25 -3.00 2.75
CA GLY A 113 7.42 -3.34 1.58
C GLY A 113 6.73 -4.70 1.71
N LEU A 114 7.45 -5.74 2.13
CA LEU A 114 6.87 -7.07 2.34
C LEU A 114 5.82 -7.08 3.47
N ASP A 115 6.07 -6.34 4.56
CA ASP A 115 5.09 -6.15 5.63
C ASP A 115 3.82 -5.48 5.10
N ARG A 116 3.93 -4.53 4.15
CA ARG A 116 2.77 -3.92 3.48
C ARG A 116 1.98 -4.92 2.65
N CYS A 117 2.65 -5.71 1.80
CA CYS A 117 2.00 -6.77 1.03
C CYS A 117 1.20 -7.72 1.93
N LYS A 118 1.78 -8.11 3.08
CA LYS A 118 1.10 -8.97 4.05
C LYS A 118 -0.15 -8.30 4.63
N GLN A 119 -0.08 -7.01 4.97
CA GLN A 119 -1.24 -6.27 5.47
C GLN A 119 -2.35 -6.16 4.43
N VAL A 120 -2.01 -5.85 3.17
CA VAL A 120 -2.97 -5.78 2.06
C VAL A 120 -3.63 -7.14 1.84
N GLN A 121 -2.84 -8.22 1.79
CA GLN A 121 -3.39 -9.57 1.64
C GLN A 121 -4.35 -9.94 2.78
N GLN A 122 -4.00 -9.64 4.03
CA GLN A 122 -4.86 -9.88 5.19
C GLN A 122 -6.19 -9.11 5.10
N GLN A 123 -6.15 -7.87 4.60
CA GLN A 123 -7.36 -7.08 4.37
C GLN A 123 -8.22 -7.68 3.25
N LEU A 124 -7.62 -8.08 2.13
CA LEU A 124 -8.33 -8.73 1.03
C LEU A 124 -8.97 -10.06 1.47
N ASP A 125 -8.27 -10.88 2.23
CA ASP A 125 -8.79 -12.14 2.77
C ASP A 125 -9.98 -11.91 3.70
N LYS A 126 -9.89 -10.90 4.57
CA LYS A 126 -10.99 -10.49 5.44
C LYS A 126 -12.22 -10.10 4.62
N LEU A 127 -12.06 -9.26 3.60
CA LEU A 127 -13.16 -8.83 2.74
C LEU A 127 -13.80 -10.00 1.99
N ARG A 128 -12.98 -10.94 1.51
CA ARG A 128 -13.48 -12.15 0.84
C ARG A 128 -14.36 -12.98 1.79
N SER A 129 -13.89 -13.18 3.03
CA SER A 129 -14.63 -13.90 4.06
C SER A 129 -15.95 -13.22 4.46
N GLU A 130 -15.98 -11.88 4.48
CA GLU A 130 -17.18 -11.09 4.80
C GLU A 130 -18.17 -11.02 3.63
N SER A 131 -17.69 -11.15 2.39
CA SER A 131 -18.50 -11.10 1.17
C SER A 131 -19.14 -12.45 0.81
N GLY A 132 -18.88 -13.52 1.59
CA GLY A 132 -19.41 -14.86 1.33
C GLY A 132 -18.86 -15.52 0.05
N MET A 133 -17.67 -15.08 -0.40
CA MET A 133 -16.92 -15.66 -1.52
C MET A 133 -15.85 -16.64 -1.05
#